data_AF-A0A2V6NIR1-F1
#
_entry.id   AF-A0A2V6NIR1-F1
#
_cell.length_a   1.000
_cell.length_b   1.000
_cell.length_c   1.000
_cell.angle_alpha   90.00
_cell.angle_beta   90.00
_cell.angle_gamma   90.00
#
_symmetry.space_group_name_H-M   'P 1'
#
loop_
_entity.id
_entity.type
_entity.pdbx_description
1 polymer ?
#
loop_
_entity_poly.entity_id
_entity_poly.type
_entity_poly.pdbx_seq_one_letter_code
_entity_poly.pdbx_strand_id
1 'polypeptide(L)'
;MLPVEHNDPVNAKVLAVSEDEIEGFVREPFEEIANRSGIGVDVVMARIAAMLRAGTIRRVRQTLLATNLAEGALVAWKVPEDEIDAAFDWMFRQDPFSGHVVLRSTDTISTGSDY
;
A
#
# COMPACT_ATOMS: atom_id res chain seq x y z
N MET A 1 -12.18 25.43 -2.29
CA MET A 1 -11.80 24.09 -1.78
C MET A 1 -10.73 23.55 -2.72
N LEU A 2 -9.65 22.93 -2.20
CA LEU A 2 -8.60 22.37 -3.05
C LEU A 2 -9.09 21.04 -3.67
N PRO A 3 -8.75 20.74 -4.95
CA PRO A 3 -9.02 19.44 -5.55
C PRO A 3 -8.32 18.31 -4.79
N VAL A 4 -9.04 17.21 -4.58
CA VAL A 4 -8.57 16.06 -3.78
C VAL A 4 -8.46 14.77 -4.57
N GLU A 5 -8.96 14.73 -5.81
CA GLU A 5 -8.85 13.55 -6.65
C GLU A 5 -7.40 13.34 -7.13
N HIS A 6 -6.96 12.09 -7.16
CA HIS A 6 -5.60 11.72 -7.58
C HIS A 6 -5.32 12.04 -9.05
N ASN A 7 -6.38 12.09 -9.88
CA ASN A 7 -6.29 12.41 -11.31
C ASN A 7 -6.38 13.91 -11.63
N ASP A 8 -6.52 14.79 -10.62
CA ASP A 8 -6.31 16.22 -10.81
C ASP A 8 -4.88 16.46 -11.33
N PRO A 9 -4.67 17.28 -12.37
CA PRO A 9 -3.35 17.40 -13.01
C PRO A 9 -2.21 17.81 -12.07
N VAL A 10 -2.49 18.59 -11.02
CA VAL A 10 -1.49 18.99 -10.03
C VAL A 10 -1.24 17.85 -9.05
N ASN A 11 -2.30 17.23 -8.54
CA ASN A 11 -2.18 16.09 -7.63
C ASN A 11 -1.43 14.92 -8.29
N ALA A 12 -1.75 14.61 -9.54
CA ALA A 12 -1.09 13.55 -10.32
C ALA A 12 0.42 13.80 -10.45
N LYS A 13 0.84 15.04 -10.72
CA LYS A 13 2.27 15.42 -10.78
C LYS A 13 2.98 15.29 -9.44
N VAL A 14 2.30 15.66 -8.35
CA VAL A 14 2.83 15.52 -6.98
C VAL A 14 2.98 14.04 -6.60
N LEU A 15 1.96 13.23 -6.88
CA LEU A 15 1.94 11.80 -6.57
C LEU A 15 2.97 11.02 -7.39
N ALA A 16 3.16 11.35 -8.67
CA ALA A 16 4.15 10.72 -9.53
C ALA A 16 5.57 10.74 -8.92
N VAL A 17 5.93 11.79 -8.19
CA VAL A 17 7.22 11.88 -7.50
C VAL A 17 7.16 11.28 -6.09
N SER A 18 6.11 11.62 -5.32
CA SER A 18 6.06 11.34 -3.89
C SER A 18 5.77 9.88 -3.51
N GLU A 19 5.24 9.06 -4.43
CA GLU A 19 4.94 7.67 -4.15
C GLU A 19 6.20 6.80 -4.09
N ASP A 20 7.10 6.90 -5.08
CA ASP A 20 8.24 5.98 -5.19
C ASP A 20 9.54 6.60 -5.77
N GLU A 21 9.58 7.88 -6.17
CA GLU A 21 10.80 8.44 -6.78
C GLU A 21 11.78 9.07 -5.78
N ILE A 22 11.36 9.30 -4.54
CA ILE A 22 12.23 9.87 -3.50
C ILE A 22 12.98 8.75 -2.77
N GLU A 23 14.24 8.58 -3.13
CA GLU A 23 15.13 7.60 -2.52
C GLU A 23 15.74 8.10 -1.20
N GLY A 24 15.63 7.28 -0.16
CA GLY A 24 16.28 7.51 1.13
C GLY A 24 15.65 8.61 2.01
N PHE A 25 16.40 9.03 3.03
CA PHE A 25 15.98 10.05 3.98
C PHE A 25 16.53 11.42 3.57
N VAL A 26 15.75 12.14 2.77
CA VAL A 26 16.06 13.53 2.41
C VAL A 26 15.63 14.48 3.54
N ARG A 27 16.41 15.56 3.74
CA ARG A 27 16.18 16.55 4.81
C ARG A 27 14.88 17.33 4.62
N GLU A 28 14.62 17.75 3.38
CA GLU A 28 13.46 18.58 3.00
C GLU A 28 12.62 17.82 1.95
N PRO A 29 11.84 16.80 2.34
CA PRO A 29 11.15 15.91 1.39
C PRO A 29 10.12 16.64 0.52
N PHE A 30 9.43 17.64 1.05
CA PHE A 30 8.46 18.41 0.26
C PHE A 30 9.12 19.34 -0.75
N GLU A 31 10.30 19.88 -0.44
CA GLU A 31 11.11 20.63 -1.41
C GLU A 31 11.61 19.71 -2.53
N GLU A 32 12.00 18.48 -2.20
CA GLU A 32 12.40 17.49 -3.21
C GLU A 32 11.25 17.16 -4.17
N ILE A 33 10.03 16.96 -3.64
CA ILE A 33 8.82 16.78 -4.45
C ILE A 33 8.60 18.01 -5.34
N ALA A 34 8.73 19.21 -4.77
CA ALA A 34 8.52 20.47 -5.48
C ALA A 34 9.48 20.62 -6.67
N ASN A 35 10.78 20.41 -6.43
CA ASN A 35 11.83 20.51 -7.44
C ASN A 35 11.61 19.53 -8.60
N ARG A 36 11.27 18.27 -8.30
CA ARG A 36 11.08 17.24 -9.33
C ARG A 36 9.75 17.34 -10.08
N SER A 37 8.67 17.73 -9.39
CA SER A 37 7.35 17.87 -10.01
C SER A 37 7.16 19.21 -10.75
N GLY A 38 8.02 20.20 -10.48
CA GLY A 38 7.90 21.57 -10.98
C GLY A 38 6.73 22.34 -10.34
N ILE A 39 6.22 21.86 -9.19
CA ILE A 39 5.13 22.48 -8.44
C ILE A 39 5.71 23.19 -7.22
N GLY A 40 5.29 24.42 -6.94
CA GLY A 40 5.79 25.16 -5.77
C GLY A 40 5.50 24.42 -4.45
N VAL A 41 6.45 24.47 -3.51
CA VAL A 41 6.40 23.70 -2.26
C VAL A 41 5.14 23.94 -1.42
N ASP A 42 4.66 25.18 -1.35
CA ASP A 42 3.41 25.51 -0.66
C ASP A 42 2.19 24.80 -1.27
N VAL A 43 2.18 24.69 -2.61
CA VAL A 43 1.12 23.97 -3.34
C VAL A 43 1.24 22.47 -3.07
N VAL A 44 2.45 21.90 -3.11
CA VAL A 44 2.69 20.49 -2.78
C VAL A 44 2.13 20.17 -1.39
N MET A 45 2.55 20.92 -0.37
CA MET A 45 2.10 20.71 1.01
C MET A 45 0.59 20.86 1.16
N ALA A 46 0.00 21.89 0.53
CA ALA A 46 -1.44 22.13 0.59
C ALA A 46 -2.24 21.00 -0.08
N ARG A 47 -1.78 20.49 -1.23
CA ARG A 47 -2.42 19.38 -1.97
C ARG A 47 -2.32 18.06 -1.21
N ILE A 48 -1.14 17.71 -0.72
CA ILE A 48 -0.95 16.49 0.10
C ILE A 48 -1.84 16.55 1.33
N ALA A 49 -1.88 17.66 2.05
CA ALA A 49 -2.71 17.81 3.23
C ALA A 49 -4.21 17.74 2.91
N ALA A 50 -4.65 18.25 1.75
CA ALA A 50 -6.03 18.15 1.30
C ALA A 50 -6.41 16.70 0.96
N MET A 51 -5.58 15.99 0.20
CA MET A 51 -5.79 14.58 -0.13
C MET A 51 -5.80 13.69 1.12
N LEU A 52 -4.93 13.98 2.10
CA LEU A 52 -4.87 13.23 3.36
C LEU A 52 -6.15 13.40 4.18
N ARG A 53 -6.65 14.64 4.31
CA ARG A 53 -7.92 14.90 5.01
C ARG A 53 -9.14 14.31 4.32
N ALA A 54 -9.11 14.23 2.99
CA ALA A 54 -10.19 13.64 2.19
C ALA A 54 -10.15 12.11 2.14
N GLY A 55 -9.04 11.48 2.53
CA GLY A 55 -8.85 10.04 2.46
C GLY A 55 -8.39 9.51 1.10
N THR A 56 -8.16 10.38 0.10
CA THR A 56 -7.58 10.00 -1.19
C THR A 56 -6.21 9.34 -0.99
N ILE A 57 -5.38 9.93 -0.13
CA ILE A 57 -4.17 9.29 0.38
C ILE A 57 -4.36 8.93 1.85
N ARG A 58 -3.90 7.75 2.24
CA ARG A 58 -4.13 7.21 3.59
C ARG A 58 -3.10 7.67 4.62
N ARG A 59 -1.88 8.01 4.19
CA ARG A 59 -0.75 8.33 5.07
C ARG A 59 0.35 9.04 4.30
N VAL A 60 1.14 9.85 4.99
CA VAL A 60 2.41 10.44 4.52
C VAL A 60 3.52 9.91 5.42
N ARG A 61 4.45 9.12 4.88
CA ARG A 61 5.56 8.53 5.63
C ARG A 61 6.73 8.21 4.72
N GLN A 62 7.95 8.22 5.27
CA GLN A 62 9.07 7.50 4.68
C GLN A 62 9.02 6.04 5.16
N THR A 63 9.15 5.10 4.22
CA THR A 63 9.15 3.67 4.53
C THR A 63 10.59 3.16 4.42
N LEU A 64 11.16 2.68 5.52
CA LEU A 64 12.39 1.89 5.48
C LEU A 64 12.02 0.49 4.98
N LEU A 65 12.52 0.10 3.79
CA LEU A 65 12.39 -1.27 3.30
C LEU A 65 13.34 -2.17 4.08
N ALA A 66 12.86 -2.76 5.17
CA ALA A 66 13.52 -3.89 5.82
C ALA A 66 13.17 -5.15 5.01
N THR A 67 13.93 -5.41 3.94
CA THR A 67 13.68 -6.52 3.01
C THR A 67 13.87 -7.90 3.64
N ASN A 68 14.33 -7.99 4.89
CA ASN A 68 14.52 -9.27 5.57
C ASN A 68 14.33 -9.14 7.09
N LEU A 69 13.16 -8.67 7.53
CA LEU A 69 12.86 -8.55 8.96
C LEU A 69 12.72 -9.92 9.63
N ALA A 70 12.24 -10.92 8.89
CA ALA A 70 12.12 -12.31 9.31
C ALA A 70 12.06 -13.22 8.07
N GLU A 71 12.40 -14.50 8.26
CA GLU A 71 12.12 -15.53 7.26
C GLU A 71 10.61 -15.71 7.11
N GLY A 72 10.14 -15.84 5.87
CA GLY A 72 8.72 -16.00 5.58
C GLY A 72 8.49 -17.05 4.50
N ALA A 73 7.30 -17.65 4.50
CA ALA A 73 6.84 -18.59 3.49
C ALA A 73 5.45 -18.19 2.98
N LEU A 74 5.21 -18.41 1.69
CA LEU A 74 3.86 -18.39 1.12
C LEU A 74 3.34 -19.82 1.12
N VAL A 75 2.24 -20.06 1.85
CA VAL A 75 1.61 -21.38 1.97
C VAL A 75 0.17 -21.29 1.49
N ALA A 76 -0.22 -22.21 0.61
CA ALA A 76 -1.60 -22.37 0.18
C ALA A 76 -2.18 -23.65 0.81
N TRP A 77 -3.40 -23.56 1.33
CA TRP A 77 -4.11 -24.67 1.94
C TRP A 77 -5.39 -24.94 1.15
N LYS A 78 -5.64 -26.20 0.80
CA LYS A 78 -6.94 -26.65 0.32
C LYS A 78 -7.78 -27.05 1.52
N VAL A 79 -8.81 -26.26 1.81
CA VAL A 79 -9.67 -26.44 2.99
C VAL A 79 -11.09 -26.79 2.50
N PRO A 80 -11.80 -27.75 3.13
CA PRO A 80 -13.21 -28.00 2.86
C PRO A 80 -14.05 -26.73 3.01
N GLU A 81 -15.05 -26.53 2.14
CA GLU A 81 -15.82 -25.27 2.04
C GLU A 81 -16.49 -24.89 3.37
N ASP A 82 -16.98 -25.88 4.12
CA ASP A 82 -17.60 -25.73 5.43
C ASP A 82 -16.62 -25.41 6.57
N GLU A 83 -15.32 -25.57 6.34
CA GLU A 83 -14.26 -25.27 7.31
C GLU A 83 -13.49 -23.98 6.99
N ILE A 84 -13.69 -23.36 5.81
CA ILE A 84 -12.92 -22.20 5.35
C ILE A 84 -12.95 -21.05 6.36
N ASP A 85 -14.13 -20.66 6.83
CA ASP A 85 -14.28 -19.53 7.75
C ASP A 85 -13.60 -19.82 9.10
N ALA A 86 -13.75 -21.04 9.62
CA ALA A 86 -13.14 -21.45 10.88
C ALA A 86 -11.61 -21.48 10.79
N ALA A 87 -11.07 -22.01 9.68
CA ALA A 87 -9.64 -22.01 9.41
C ALA A 87 -9.09 -20.59 9.28
N PHE A 88 -9.79 -19.70 8.55
CA PHE A 88 -9.44 -18.29 8.42
C PHE A 88 -9.41 -17.59 9.78
N ASP A 89 -10.47 -17.71 10.58
CA ASP A 89 -10.57 -17.05 11.88
C ASP A 89 -9.46 -17.51 12.82
N TRP A 90 -9.13 -18.81 12.82
CA TRP A 90 -8.04 -19.33 13.64
C TRP A 90 -6.69 -18.79 13.19
N MET A 91 -6.36 -18.85 11.89
CA MET A 91 -5.09 -18.33 11.37
C MET A 91 -4.95 -16.82 11.60
N PHE A 92 -6.04 -16.06 11.39
CA PHE A 92 -6.01 -14.61 11.54
C PHE A 92 -5.89 -14.15 13.00
N ARG A 93 -6.51 -14.87 13.95
CA ARG A 93 -6.59 -14.44 15.36
C ARG A 93 -5.58 -15.11 16.27
N GLN A 94 -5.20 -16.35 15.99
CA GLN A 94 -4.49 -17.21 16.94
C GLN A 94 -3.09 -17.62 16.45
N ASP A 95 -2.87 -17.74 15.13
CA ASP A 95 -1.57 -18.16 14.62
C ASP A 95 -0.54 -17.01 14.68
N PRO A 96 0.49 -17.10 15.53
CA PRO A 96 1.48 -16.02 15.68
C PRO A 96 2.41 -15.88 14.47
N PHE A 97 2.37 -16.82 13.51
CA PHE A 97 3.24 -16.81 12.33
C PHE A 97 2.53 -16.28 11.08
N SER A 98 1.20 -16.15 11.12
CA SER A 98 0.40 -15.69 9.98
C SER A 98 0.27 -14.16 9.98
N GLY A 99 0.90 -13.50 8.99
CA GLY A 99 0.82 -12.05 8.82
C GLY A 99 -0.35 -11.57 7.95
N HIS A 100 -0.54 -12.18 6.78
CA HIS A 100 -1.60 -11.83 5.83
C HIS A 100 -2.30 -13.10 5.36
N VAL A 101 -3.56 -13.27 5.76
CA VAL A 101 -4.39 -14.42 5.41
C VAL A 101 -5.45 -13.95 4.42
N VAL A 102 -5.62 -14.67 3.32
CA VAL A 102 -6.62 -14.36 2.29
C VAL A 102 -7.37 -15.60 1.86
N LEU A 103 -8.66 -15.45 1.61
CA LEU A 103 -9.48 -16.47 0.99
C LEU A 103 -9.45 -16.29 -0.53
N ARG A 104 -9.22 -17.37 -1.25
CA ARG A 104 -9.24 -17.42 -2.72
C ARG A 104 -10.15 -18.56 -3.15
N SER A 105 -11.12 -18.24 -4.00
CA SER A 105 -11.91 -19.27 -4.67
C SER A 105 -11.12 -19.88 -5.83
N THR A 106 -11.28 -21.18 -6.05
CA THR A 106 -10.72 -21.93 -7.18
C THR A 106 -11.73 -22.08 -8.34
N ASP A 107 -12.74 -21.22 -8.44
CA ASP A 107 -13.82 -21.31 -9.45
C ASP A 107 -13.32 -21.40 -10.90
N THR A 108 -12.09 -20.96 -11.16
CA THR A 108 -11.38 -21.23 -12.42
C THR A 108 -10.34 -22.31 -12.19
N ILE A 109 -10.55 -23.50 -12.78
CA ILE A 109 -9.54 -24.55 -12.87
C ILE A 109 -8.36 -23.98 -13.69
N SER A 110 -7.33 -23.51 -13.01
CA SER A 110 -6.05 -23.14 -13.61
C SER A 110 -4.97 -24.17 -13.26
N THR A 111 -3.99 -24.33 -14.14
CA THR A 111 -2.82 -25.18 -13.91
C THR A 111 -2.14 -24.76 -12.60
N GLY A 112 -2.21 -25.62 -11.57
CA GLY A 112 -1.83 -25.24 -10.20
C GLY A 112 -2.84 -25.63 -9.11
N SER A 113 -4.10 -25.83 -9.48
CA SER A 113 -5.22 -26.00 -8.54
C SER A 113 -5.22 -27.35 -7.77
N ASP A 114 -4.45 -28.32 -8.24
CA ASP A 114 -4.37 -29.68 -7.69
C ASP A 114 -3.03 -29.99 -6.98
N TYR A 115 -2.12 -29.01 -6.86
CA TYR A 115 -0.87 -29.18 -6.11
C TYR A 115 -1.05 -28.85 -4.62
#